data_AF-A0A1G2P525-F1
#
_entry.id   AF-A0A1G2P525-F1
#
_cell.length_a   1.000
_cell.length_b   1.000
_cell.length_c   1.000
_cell.angle_alpha   90.00
_cell.angle_beta   90.00
_cell.angle_gamma   90.00
#
_symmetry.space_group_name_H-M   'P 1'
#
loop_
_entity.id
_entity.type
_entity.pdbx_description
1 polymer ?
#
loop_
_entity_poly.entity_id
_entity_poly.type
_entity_poly.pdbx_seq_one_letter_code
_entity_poly.pdbx_strand_id
1 'polypeptide(L)' 'MATGKNKRGFASMDPEKQREIASKGGKASHEKGTAHEFTSEEAREAGRKGGQARQSG' A
#
# COMPACT_ATOMS: atom_id res chain seq x y z
N MET A 1 33.84 15.63 -0.23
CA MET A 1 32.60 16.22 0.31
C MET A 1 31.63 15.06 0.54
N ALA A 2 31.42 14.64 1.78
CA ALA A 2 30.64 13.43 2.07
C ALA A 2 29.15 13.70 1.81
N THR A 3 28.58 13.01 0.81
CA THR A 3 27.13 13.00 0.60
C THR A 3 26.52 12.15 1.70
N GLY A 4 26.25 12.76 2.86
CA GLY A 4 25.51 12.13 3.93
C GLY A 4 24.23 11.55 3.35
N LYS A 5 24.04 10.24 3.50
CA LYS A 5 22.87 9.49 3.05
C LYS A 5 21.69 10.04 3.84
N ASN A 6 21.13 11.14 3.37
CA ASN A 6 20.05 11.85 4.02
C ASN A 6 18.90 10.86 4.12
N LYS A 7 18.63 10.38 5.34
CA LYS A 7 17.50 9.51 5.70
C LYS A 7 16.19 10.26 5.44
N ARG A 8 15.84 10.39 4.16
CA ARG A 8 14.67 11.12 3.67
C ARG A 8 13.76 10.13 2.95
N GLY A 9 12.47 10.43 2.97
CA GLY A 9 11.44 9.60 2.35
C GLY A 9 10.76 8.67 3.33
N PHE A 10 9.71 8.02 2.85
CA PHE A 10 8.78 7.22 3.65
C PHE A 10 9.46 6.09 4.42
N ALA A 11 10.43 5.41 3.79
CA ALA A 11 11.20 4.32 4.39
C ALA A 11 12.22 4.77 5.46
N SER A 12 12.48 6.08 5.57
CA SER A 12 13.39 6.65 6.57
C SER A 12 12.65 7.26 7.76
N MET A 13 11.32 7.22 7.78
CA MET A 13 10.51 7.72 8.89
C MET A 13 10.50 6.72 10.06
N ASP A 14 10.06 7.20 11.22
CA ASP A 14 9.76 6.34 12.37
C ASP A 14 8.67 5.30 12.00
N PRO A 15 8.78 4.03 12.45
CA PRO A 15 7.81 2.98 12.13
C PRO A 15 6.37 3.31 12.52
N GLU A 16 6.15 4.01 13.64
CA GLU A 16 4.81 4.38 14.09
C GLU A 16 4.20 5.42 13.15
N LYS A 17 5.01 6.43 12.79
CA LYS A 17 4.62 7.47 11.83
C LYS A 17 4.37 6.89 10.43
N GLN A 18 5.20 5.95 10.00
CA GLN A 18 5.03 5.24 8.73
C GLN A 18 3.72 4.46 8.70
N ARG A 19 3.40 3.73 9.78
CA ARG A 19 2.15 2.98 9.95
C ARG A 19 0.93 3.89 9.95
N GLU A 20 1.01 5.03 10.64
CA GLU A 20 -0.08 6.00 10.69
C GLU A 20 -0.37 6.58 9.30
N ILE A 21 0.66 7.00 8.57
CA ILE A 21 0.51 7.54 7.21
C ILE A 21 -0.02 6.46 6.24
N ALA A 22 0.49 5.22 6.33
CA ALA A 22 -0.03 4.11 5.52
C ALA A 22 -1.51 3.82 5.83
N SER A 23 -1.90 3.83 7.11
CA SER A 23 -3.28 3.61 7.54
C SER A 23 -4.20 4.74 7.04
N LYS A 24 -3.76 6.00 7.16
CA LYS A 24 -4.49 7.16 6.65
C LYS A 24 -4.63 7.12 5.12
N GLY A 25 -3.59 6.72 4.40
CA GLY A 25 -3.62 6.56 2.95
C GLY A 25 -4.63 5.49 2.51
N GLY A 26 -4.63 4.32 3.17
CA GLY A 26 -5.60 3.26 2.88
C GLY A 26 -7.05 3.68 3.15
N LYS A 27 -7.31 4.36 4.27
CA LYS A 27 -8.63 4.89 4.62
C LYS A 27 -9.08 5.99 3.66
N ALA A 28 -8.21 6.94 3.32
CA ALA A 28 -8.54 8.03 2.42
C ALA A 28 -8.85 7.53 0.99
N SER A 29 -8.15 6.49 0.52
CA SER A 29 -8.46 5.83 -0.76
C SER A 29 -9.83 5.15 -0.74
N HIS A 30 -10.24 4.62 0.40
CA HIS A 30 -11.55 3.98 0.59
C HIS A 30 -12.67 5.02 0.75
N GLU A 31 -12.42 6.14 1.42
CA GLU A 31 -13.40 7.20 1.69
C GLU A 31 -13.66 8.09 0.46
N LYS A 32 -12.64 8.35 -0.38
CA LYS A 32 -12.76 9.22 -1.55
C LYS A 32 -13.59 8.63 -2.70
N GLY A 33 -14.08 7.38 -2.60
CA GLY A 33 -14.98 6.78 -3.60
C GLY A 33 -14.40 6.65 -5.01
N THR A 34 -13.10 6.90 -5.21
CA THR A 34 -12.39 6.64 -6.46
C THR A 34 -12.00 5.17 -6.62
N ALA A 35 -12.10 4.40 -5.53
CA ALA A 35 -12.15 2.95 -5.61
C ALA A 35 -13.60 2.58 -5.91
N HIS A 36 -13.84 1.95 -7.07
CA HIS A 36 -15.01 1.11 -7.27
C HIS A 36 -15.27 0.34 -5.98
N GLU A 37 -16.50 0.35 -5.45
CA GLU A 37 -16.84 -0.43 -4.26
C GLU A 37 -16.45 -1.87 -4.55
N PHE A 38 -15.30 -2.29 -4.01
CA PHE A 38 -14.75 -3.61 -4.29
C PHE A 38 -15.70 -4.58 -3.61
N THR A 39 -16.63 -5.09 -4.40
CA THR A 39 -17.53 -6.12 -3.91
C THR A 39 -16.67 -7.27 -3.40
N SER A 40 -17.17 -8.03 -2.43
CA SER A 40 -16.43 -9.19 -1.91
C SER A 40 -16.04 -10.18 -3.01
N GLU A 41 -16.74 -10.14 -4.15
CA GLU A 41 -16.44 -10.90 -5.36
C GLU A 41 -15.17 -10.40 -6.07
N GLU A 42 -15.06 -9.10 -6.31
CA GLU A 42 -13.88 -8.49 -6.93
C GLU A 42 -12.61 -8.66 -6.07
N ALA A 43 -12.75 -8.54 -4.74
CA ALA A 43 -11.69 -8.84 -3.77
C ALA A 43 -11.13 -10.25 -3.95
N ARG A 44 -12.05 -11.21 -4.13
CA ARG A 44 -11.73 -12.63 -4.27
C ARG A 44 -11.10 -12.92 -5.63
N GLU A 45 -11.56 -12.29 -6.71
CA GLU A 45 -10.97 -12.44 -8.05
C GLU A 45 -9.58 -11.84 -8.13
N ALA A 46 -9.37 -10.62 -7.63
CA ALA A 46 -8.07 -9.98 -7.61
C ALA A 46 -7.06 -10.77 -6.75
N GLY A 47 -7.50 -11.29 -5.59
CA GLY A 47 -6.71 -12.17 -4.75
C GLY A 47 -6.34 -13.48 -5.46
N ARG A 48 -7.28 -14.10 -6.17
CA ARG A 48 -7.04 -15.32 -6.97
C ARG A 48 -6.02 -15.07 -8.07
N LYS A 49 -6.20 -14.00 -8.86
CA LYS A 49 -5.30 -13.62 -9.95
C LYS A 49 -3.89 -13.29 -9.45
N GLY A 50 -3.80 -12.56 -8.33
CA GLY A 50 -2.53 -12.27 -7.66
C GLY A 50 -1.84 -13.53 -7.13
N GLY A 51 -2.59 -14.50 -6.61
CA GLY A 51 -2.07 -15.80 -6.20
C GLY A 51 -1.54 -16.63 -7.37
N GLN A 52 -2.27 -16.66 -8.49
CA GLN A 52 -1.85 -17.36 -9.71
C GLN A 52 -0.56 -16.78 -10.30
N ALA A 53 -0.43 -15.45 -10.35
CA ALA A 53 0.78 -14.79 -10.82
C ALA A 53 2.02 -15.09 -9.95
N ARG A 54 1.83 -15.45 -8.67
CA ARG A 54 2.90 -15.82 -7.74
C ARG A 54 3.26 -17.31 -7.79
N GLN A 55 2.39 -18.14 -8.38
CA GLN A 55 2.63 -19.58 -8.52
C GLN A 55 3.32 -19.95 -9.84
N SER A 56 3.36 -19.03 -10.81
CA SER A 56 4.02 -19.23 -12.12
C SER A 56 5.43 -18.63 -12.21
N GLY A 57 6.07 -18.29 -11.09
CA GLY A 57 7.49 -17.91 -11.02
C GLY A 57 8.26 -18.91 -10.17
#